data_AF-A0A6J3LQB8-F1
#
_entry.id   AF-A0A6J3LQB8-F1
#
_cell.length_a   1.000
_cell.length_b   1.000
_cell.length_c   1.000
_cell.angle_alpha   90.00
_cell.angle_beta   90.00
_cell.angle_gamma   90.00
#
_symmetry.space_group_name_H-M   'P 1'
#
loop_
_entity.id
_entity.type
_entity.pdbx_description
1 polymer ?
#
loop_
_entity_poly.entity_id
_entity_poly.type
_entity_poly.pdbx_seq_one_letter_code
_entity_poly.pdbx_strand_id
1 'polypeptide(L)'
;GAEHTSTLDTVNNLGNLYSNQGKMAEAEEMYVRALRGKEKAWGAEHTSTLATVNNLGSLYKIQGKLAEAEVMYLRALRGYEKLSWASPTRIESLKESLLSVRQQL
;
A
#
# COMPACT_ATOMS: atom_id res chain seq x y z
N GLY A 1 -6.87 16.10 14.61
CA GLY A 1 -5.43 16.08 14.95
C GLY A 1 -4.64 15.39 13.84
N ALA A 2 -3.31 15.44 13.85
CA ALA A 2 -2.48 14.87 12.79
C ALA A 2 -2.64 13.34 12.58
N GLU A 3 -3.14 12.62 13.59
CA GLU A 3 -3.46 11.19 13.53
C GLU A 3 -4.95 10.90 13.26
N HIS A 4 -5.76 11.94 12.99
CA HIS A 4 -7.16 11.74 12.66
C HIS A 4 -7.29 11.03 11.31
N THR A 5 -8.21 10.08 11.20
CA THR A 5 -8.34 9.18 10.05
C THR A 5 -8.51 9.92 8.72
N SER A 6 -9.34 10.96 8.68
CA SER A 6 -9.50 11.80 7.49
C SER A 6 -8.20 12.51 7.09
N THR A 7 -7.38 12.94 8.06
CA THR A 7 -6.06 13.51 7.80
C THR A 7 -5.13 12.45 7.21
N LEU A 8 -5.19 11.21 7.68
CA LEU A 8 -4.35 10.12 7.16
C LEU A 8 -4.75 9.69 5.74
N ASP A 9 -6.03 9.80 5.38
CA ASP A 9 -6.48 9.62 4.00
C ASP A 9 -5.97 10.74 3.09
N THR A 10 -5.98 11.99 3.57
CA THR A 10 -5.33 13.10 2.85
C THR A 10 -3.84 12.85 2.66
N VAL A 11 -3.13 12.40 3.70
CA VAL A 11 -1.69 12.07 3.61
C VAL A 11 -1.45 10.94 2.60
N ASN A 12 -2.26 9.88 2.61
CA ASN A 12 -2.17 8.82 1.60
C ASN A 12 -2.39 9.37 0.17
N ASN A 13 -3.33 10.28 -0.01
CA ASN A 13 -3.60 10.91 -1.30
C ASN A 13 -2.48 11.83 -1.76
N LEU A 14 -1.76 12.49 -0.84
CA LEU A 14 -0.51 13.20 -1.17
C LEU A 14 0.56 12.24 -1.66
N GLY A 15 0.65 11.03 -1.09
CA GLY A 15 1.51 9.97 -1.60
C GLY A 15 1.21 9.62 -3.06
N ASN A 16 -0.08 9.45 -3.41
CA ASN A 16 -0.51 9.22 -4.80
C ASN A 16 -0.11 10.39 -5.70
N LEU A 17 -0.33 11.63 -5.25
CA LEU A 17 0.00 12.84 -6.00
C LEU A 17 1.51 12.92 -6.30
N TYR A 18 2.36 12.70 -5.30
CA TYR A 18 3.80 12.72 -5.49
C TYR A 18 4.30 11.58 -6.37
N SER A 19 3.74 10.37 -6.22
CA SER A 19 4.05 9.24 -7.08
C SER A 19 3.77 9.57 -8.56
N ASN A 20 2.62 10.20 -8.84
CA ASN A 20 2.25 10.61 -10.19
C ASN A 20 3.15 11.72 -10.75
N GLN A 21 3.81 12.51 -9.89
CA GLN A 21 4.76 13.54 -10.28
C GLN A 21 6.20 13.01 -10.44
N GLY A 22 6.46 11.72 -10.23
CA GLY A 22 7.83 11.19 -10.23
C GLY A 22 8.59 11.41 -8.92
N LYS A 23 7.95 12.00 -7.89
CA LYS A 23 8.55 12.36 -6.61
C LYS A 23 8.51 11.17 -5.64
N MET A 24 9.35 10.19 -5.93
CA MET A 24 9.28 8.86 -5.32
C MET A 24 9.59 8.87 -3.82
N ALA A 25 10.53 9.71 -3.36
CA ALA A 25 10.91 9.79 -1.95
C ALA A 25 9.81 10.46 -1.11
N GLU A 26 9.23 11.56 -1.60
CA GLU A 26 8.12 12.24 -0.94
C GLU A 26 6.86 11.37 -0.92
N ALA A 27 6.61 10.61 -1.99
CA ALA A 27 5.52 9.63 -2.01
C ALA A 27 5.68 8.56 -0.92
N GLU A 28 6.90 8.03 -0.78
CA GLU A 28 7.23 7.01 0.22
C GLU A 28 7.01 7.55 1.65
N GLU A 29 7.50 8.76 1.93
CA GLU A 29 7.31 9.41 3.23
C GLU A 29 5.81 9.54 3.57
N MET A 30 5.01 9.99 2.62
CA MET A 30 3.56 10.16 2.82
C MET A 30 2.87 8.82 3.08
N TYR A 31 3.15 7.77 2.30
CA TYR A 31 2.54 6.48 2.54
C TYR A 31 3.00 5.85 3.86
N VAL A 32 4.27 5.93 4.23
CA VAL A 32 4.77 5.41 5.52
C VAL A 32 4.10 6.12 6.69
N ARG A 33 3.95 7.45 6.60
CA ARG A 33 3.23 8.23 7.62
C ARG A 33 1.77 7.82 7.73
N ALA A 34 1.06 7.70 6.60
CA ALA A 34 -0.33 7.25 6.57
C ALA A 34 -0.47 5.82 7.12
N LEU A 35 0.44 4.91 6.76
CA LEU A 35 0.43 3.52 7.20
C LEU A 35 0.51 3.42 8.72
N ARG A 36 1.50 4.09 9.33
CA ARG A 36 1.69 4.08 10.79
C ARG A 36 0.44 4.58 11.54
N GLY A 37 -0.16 5.67 11.06
CA GLY A 37 -1.37 6.20 11.69
C GLY A 37 -2.59 5.29 11.49
N LYS A 38 -2.76 4.70 10.30
CA LYS A 38 -3.89 3.80 10.01
C LYS A 38 -3.79 2.48 10.77
N GLU A 39 -2.57 1.94 10.92
CA GLU A 39 -2.30 0.79 11.79
C GLU A 39 -2.69 1.09 13.24
N LYS A 40 -2.34 2.28 13.76
CA LYS A 40 -2.70 2.71 15.11
C LYS A 40 -4.21 2.92 15.28
N ALA A 41 -4.87 3.53 14.30
CA ALA A 41 -6.28 3.90 14.39
C ALA A 41 -7.24 2.73 14.16
N TRP A 42 -6.89 1.82 13.24
CA TRP A 42 -7.81 0.77 12.77
C TRP A 42 -7.23 -0.64 12.81
N GLY A 43 -5.92 -0.78 13.05
CA GLY A 43 -5.22 -2.05 12.99
C GLY A 43 -4.65 -2.38 11.60
N ALA A 44 -3.80 -3.41 11.60
CA ALA A 44 -3.01 -3.81 10.43
C ALA A 44 -3.84 -4.42 9.28
N GLU A 45 -5.00 -4.98 9.58
CA GLU A 45 -5.86 -5.70 8.63
C GLU A 45 -7.03 -4.86 8.11
N HIS A 46 -7.20 -3.63 8.61
CA HIS A 46 -8.23 -2.73 8.11
C HIS A 46 -7.98 -2.38 6.64
N THR A 47 -9.04 -2.30 5.84
CA THR A 47 -8.92 -2.13 4.38
C THR A 47 -8.17 -0.88 3.97
N SER A 48 -8.38 0.24 4.66
CA SER A 48 -7.61 1.46 4.38
C SER A 48 -6.12 1.32 4.71
N THR A 49 -5.76 0.49 5.69
CA THR A 49 -4.35 0.15 6.01
C THR A 49 -3.77 -0.70 4.89
N LEU A 50 -4.48 -1.76 4.48
CA LEU A 50 -4.06 -2.65 3.40
C LEU A 50 -3.98 -1.93 2.04
N ALA A 51 -4.83 -0.93 1.79
CA ALA A 51 -4.73 -0.08 0.61
C ALA A 51 -3.43 0.74 0.59
N THR A 52 -3.04 1.33 1.73
CA THR A 52 -1.76 2.05 1.83
C THR A 52 -0.56 1.11 1.67
N VAL A 53 -0.63 -0.12 2.22
CA VAL A 53 0.40 -1.15 2.00
C VAL A 53 0.53 -1.49 0.50
N ASN A 54 -0.59 -1.68 -0.19
CA ASN A 54 -0.57 -1.94 -1.64
C ASN A 54 0.05 -0.77 -2.44
N ASN A 55 -0.24 0.48 -2.05
CA ASN A 55 0.35 1.65 -2.69
C ASN A 55 1.87 1.72 -2.49
N LEU A 56 2.38 1.35 -1.30
CA LEU A 56 3.83 1.20 -1.07
C LEU A 56 4.43 0.11 -1.97
N GLY A 57 3.75 -1.03 -2.13
CA GLY A 57 4.20 -2.09 -3.04
C GLY A 57 4.37 -1.59 -4.48
N SER A 58 3.37 -0.85 -4.98
CA SER A 58 3.44 -0.23 -6.32
C SER A 58 4.54 0.81 -6.43
N LEU A 59 4.74 1.63 -5.40
CA LEU A 59 5.82 2.61 -5.38
C LEU A 59 7.20 1.93 -5.43
N TYR A 60 7.42 0.90 -4.63
CA TYR A 60 8.68 0.15 -4.62
C TYR A 60 8.94 -0.58 -5.93
N LYS A 61 7.90 -1.14 -6.56
CA LYS A 61 8.01 -1.72 -7.89
C LYS A 61 8.51 -0.70 -8.92
N ILE A 62 7.95 0.52 -8.91
CA ILE A 62 8.36 1.60 -9.82
C ILE A 62 9.82 2.02 -9.56
N GLN A 63 10.28 1.98 -8.31
CA GLN A 63 11.67 2.27 -7.94
C GLN A 63 12.66 1.12 -8.25
N GLY A 64 12.18 -0.03 -8.74
CA GLY A 64 13.01 -1.23 -8.93
C GLY A 64 13.38 -1.96 -7.62
N LYS A 65 12.77 -1.58 -6.50
CA LYS A 65 12.93 -2.22 -5.17
C LYS A 65 12.01 -3.44 -5.07
N LEU A 66 12.31 -4.45 -5.87
CA LEU A 66 11.40 -5.58 -6.10
C LEU A 66 11.18 -6.44 -4.86
N ALA A 67 12.20 -6.64 -4.03
CA ALA A 67 12.06 -7.39 -2.77
C ALA A 67 11.11 -6.69 -1.80
N GLU A 68 11.25 -5.37 -1.63
CA GLU A 68 10.36 -4.56 -0.79
C GLU A 68 8.93 -4.53 -1.35
N ALA A 69 8.79 -4.44 -2.68
CA ALA A 69 7.50 -4.51 -3.35
C ALA A 69 6.79 -5.85 -3.09
N GLU A 70 7.52 -6.97 -3.18
CA GLU A 70 6.99 -8.30 -2.90
C GLU A 70 6.47 -8.40 -1.46
N VAL A 71 7.24 -7.94 -0.48
CA VAL A 71 6.83 -7.94 0.93
C VAL A 71 5.52 -7.17 1.13
N MET A 72 5.41 -5.98 0.52
CA MET A 72 4.19 -5.17 0.62
C MET A 72 2.99 -5.86 -0.04
N TYR A 73 3.14 -6.39 -1.26
CA TYR A 73 2.04 -7.08 -1.93
C TYR A 73 1.60 -8.35 -1.20
N LEU A 74 2.52 -9.15 -0.66
CA LEU A 74 2.20 -10.31 0.18
C LEU A 74 1.41 -9.91 1.42
N ARG A 75 1.83 -8.82 2.07
CA ARG A 75 1.15 -8.31 3.25
C ARG A 75 -0.28 -7.87 2.92
N ALA A 76 -0.46 -7.12 1.84
CA ALA A 76 -1.78 -6.68 1.38
C ALA A 76 -2.67 -7.88 1.00
N LEU A 77 -2.13 -8.84 0.24
CA LEU A 77 -2.85 -10.05 -0.20
C LEU A 77 -3.36 -10.85 0.99
N ARG A 78 -2.48 -11.22 1.93
CA ARG A 78 -2.85 -11.96 3.14
C ARG A 78 -3.90 -11.24 3.98
N GLY A 79 -3.81 -9.91 4.07
CA GLY A 79 -4.79 -9.11 4.78
C GLY A 79 -6.16 -9.16 4.11
N TYR A 80 -6.22 -8.97 2.79
CA TYR A 80 -7.49 -9.01 2.06
C TYR A 80 -8.09 -10.42 2.00
N GLU A 81 -7.29 -11.49 1.93
CA GLU A 81 -7.78 -12.88 1.95
C GLU A 81 -8.50 -13.25 3.25
N LYS A 82 -8.15 -12.60 4.38
CA LYS A 82 -8.85 -12.78 5.66
C LYS A 82 -10.21 -12.09 5.72
N LEU A 83 -10.47 -11.13 4.83
CA LEU A 83 -11.72 -10.40 4.82
C LEU A 83 -12.74 -11.16 3.96
N SER A 84 -13.79 -11.69 4.60
CA SER A 84 -14.85 -12.45 3.92
C SER A 84 -15.59 -11.68 2.82
N TRP A 85 -15.49 -10.35 2.83
CA TRP A 85 -16.14 -9.43 1.89
C TRP A 85 -15.16 -8.79 0.91
N ALA A 86 -13.87 -9.15 0.93
CA ALA A 86 -12.93 -8.62 -0.05
C ALA A 86 -13.35 -8.97 -1.48
N SER A 87 -13.27 -7.99 -2.38
CA SER A 87 -13.59 -8.21 -3.79
C SER A 87 -12.63 -9.23 -4.41
N PRO A 88 -13.13 -10.28 -5.11
CA PRO A 88 -12.28 -11.22 -5.83
C PRO A 88 -11.32 -10.53 -6.80
N THR A 89 -11.77 -9.45 -7.45
CA THR A 89 -10.92 -8.66 -8.37
C THR A 89 -9.70 -8.07 -7.67
N ARG A 90 -9.84 -7.64 -6.40
CA ARG A 90 -8.72 -7.06 -5.64
C ARG A 90 -7.67 -8.09 -5.28
N ILE A 91 -8.11 -9.30 -4.89
CA ILE A 91 -7.20 -10.42 -4.61
C ILE A 91 -6.44 -10.81 -5.87
N GLU A 92 -7.12 -10.88 -7.02
CA GLU A 92 -6.48 -11.26 -8.28
C GLU A 92 -5.45 -10.23 -8.75
N SER A 93 -5.79 -8.93 -8.71
CA SER A 93 -4.83 -7.87 -9.08
C SER A 93 -3.57 -7.88 -8.19
N LEU A 94 -3.69 -8.26 -6.90
CA LEU A 94 -2.54 -8.42 -6.01
C LEU A 94 -1.69 -9.64 -6.39
N LYS A 95 -2.31 -10.76 -6.79
CA LYS A 95 -1.59 -11.94 -7.28
C LYS A 95 -0.85 -11.64 -8.59
N GLU A 96 -1.46 -10.92 -9.51
CA GLU A 96 -0.82 -10.47 -10.76
C GLU A 96 0.36 -9.54 -10.47
N SER A 97 0.18 -8.59 -9.56
CA SER A 97 1.25 -7.67 -9.14
C SER A 97 2.42 -8.42 -8.52
N LEU A 98 2.14 -9.40 -7.66
CA LEU A 98 3.12 -10.28 -7.04
C LEU A 98 3.87 -11.13 -8.07
N LEU A 99 3.16 -11.75 -9.01
CA LEU A 99 3.74 -12.55 -10.08
C LEU A 99 4.66 -11.69 -10.96
N SER A 100 4.22 -10.50 -11.32
CA SER A 100 5.01 -9.54 -12.10
C SER A 100 6.30 -9.13 -11.38
N VAL A 101 6.26 -8.91 -10.06
CA VAL A 101 7.48 -8.60 -9.28
C VAL A 101 8.43 -9.79 -9.23
N ARG A 102 7.91 -11.00 -9.01
CA ARG A 102 8.72 -12.24 -8.94
C ARG A 102 9.41 -12.61 -10.26
N GLN A 103 8.82 -12.24 -11.39
CA GLN A 103 9.43 -12.45 -12.70
C GLN A 103 10.61 -11.51 -12.97
N GLN A 104 10.74 -10.44 -12.19
CA GLN A 104 11.78 -9.41 -12.35
C GLN A 104 12.89 -9.53 -11.29
N LEU A 105 12.72 -10.39 -10.28
CA LEU A 105 13.73 -10.76 -9.29
C LEU A 105 14.71 -11.79 -9.86
#